data_AF-A0A5C8IYU0-F1
#
_entry.id   AF-A0A5C8IYU0-F1
#
_cell.length_a   1.000
_cell.length_b   1.000
_cell.length_c   1.000
_cell.angle_alpha   90.00
_cell.angle_beta   90.00
_cell.angle_gamma   90.00
#
_symmetry.space_group_name_H-M   'P 1'
#
loop_
_entity.id
_entity.type
_entity.pdbx_description
1 polymer ?
#
loop_
_entity_poly.entity_id
_entity_poly.type
_entity_poly.pdbx_seq_one_letter_code
_entity_poly.pdbx_strand_id
1 'polypeptide(L)'
;MRVGTLEFGAADAMVACMLETAPSASPRSSACTGRLAAHNTGLSRRRVWLPLGVAALLSACSSTPVMQPAPPVITLPPPPTTPSRQPEVAAFRAVLNGHSAVPRTDSPAQGELVAVLNRKTGLLQWKLSFSGLSGPVRLGSFHSPGMSDEVAAPVVSLGRSVLSPSEGRAMLTPKQRSDLLAGQWYVNLTTARYPEGEVRGQLIEQR
;
A
#
# COMPACT_ATOMS: atom_id res chain seq x y z
N MET A 1 6.04 -51.84 -28.76
CA MET A 1 7.10 -52.84 -28.54
C MET A 1 8.45 -52.12 -28.61
N ARG A 2 9.27 -52.27 -27.56
CA ARG A 2 10.69 -51.85 -27.36
C ARG A 2 10.91 -50.32 -27.24
N VAL A 3 11.28 -49.70 -26.11
CA VAL A 3 12.18 -50.00 -24.96
C VAL A 3 13.68 -49.96 -25.32
N GLY A 4 14.42 -49.11 -24.60
CA GLY A 4 15.89 -48.99 -24.53
C GLY A 4 16.40 -47.67 -25.13
N THR A 5 17.20 -46.82 -24.49
CA THR A 5 18.24 -47.06 -23.48
C THR A 5 18.56 -45.76 -22.71
N LEU A 6 18.62 -45.87 -21.37
CA LEU A 6 19.33 -44.98 -20.45
C LEU A 6 20.83 -45.34 -20.45
N GLU A 7 21.74 -44.37 -20.28
CA GLU A 7 22.98 -44.48 -19.48
C GLU A 7 23.68 -43.09 -19.47
N PHE A 8 23.75 -42.39 -18.33
CA PHE A 8 24.87 -42.27 -17.37
C PHE A 8 25.93 -41.18 -17.68
N GLY A 9 26.17 -40.33 -16.68
CA GLY A 9 27.21 -39.31 -16.66
C GLY A 9 27.20 -38.53 -15.35
N ALA A 10 27.54 -39.21 -14.25
CA ALA A 10 27.86 -38.61 -12.95
C ALA A 10 29.38 -38.65 -12.75
N ALA A 11 29.96 -37.51 -12.37
CA ALA A 11 31.30 -37.29 -11.78
C ALA A 11 31.54 -35.77 -11.85
N ASP A 12 32.12 -35.06 -10.90
CA ASP A 12 32.64 -35.31 -9.57
C ASP A 12 32.98 -33.91 -9.00
N ALA A 13 33.09 -33.80 -7.68
CA ALA A 13 33.93 -32.88 -6.91
C ALA A 13 33.16 -32.20 -5.77
N MET A 14 33.23 -32.89 -4.64
CA MET A 14 33.11 -32.31 -3.32
C MET A 14 34.09 -31.15 -3.13
N VAL A 15 33.63 -30.06 -2.53
CA VAL A 15 34.45 -29.29 -1.58
C VAL A 15 33.62 -29.13 -0.31
N ALA A 16 33.88 -30.04 0.62
CA ALA A 16 33.58 -29.84 2.02
C ALA A 16 34.73 -29.03 2.63
N CYS A 17 34.44 -27.86 3.19
CA CYS A 17 35.24 -27.30 4.26
C CYS A 17 34.27 -26.95 5.40
N MET A 18 34.35 -27.76 6.44
CA MET A 18 33.65 -27.65 7.72
C MET A 18 34.45 -26.75 8.68
N LEU A 19 33.74 -26.31 9.74
CA LEU A 19 34.20 -25.65 10.98
C LEU A 19 34.51 -24.15 10.81
N GLU A 20 33.97 -23.23 11.62
CA GLU A 20 33.99 -23.25 13.08
C GLU A 20 32.91 -22.35 13.76
N THR A 21 32.32 -22.93 14.81
CA THR A 21 31.70 -22.46 16.07
C THR A 21 31.69 -20.95 16.44
N ALA A 22 30.53 -20.51 16.97
CA ALA A 22 30.23 -19.29 17.75
C ALA A 22 31.06 -19.19 19.08
N PRO A 23 30.88 -18.27 20.06
CA PRO A 23 29.83 -17.25 20.29
C PRO A 23 30.30 -15.89 20.89
N SER A 24 29.32 -15.04 21.20
CA SER A 24 29.29 -14.09 22.35
C SER A 24 30.15 -12.82 22.32
N ALA A 25 29.50 -11.65 22.34
CA ALA A 25 29.75 -10.63 23.37
C ALA A 25 28.75 -9.48 23.27
N SER A 26 27.89 -9.38 24.28
CA SER A 26 27.19 -8.16 24.68
C SER A 26 28.08 -7.40 25.68
N PRO A 27 28.04 -6.07 25.72
CA PRO A 27 28.16 -5.39 27.01
C PRO A 27 27.04 -4.36 27.25
N ARG A 28 26.33 -4.64 28.35
CA ARG A 28 25.81 -3.80 29.43
C ARG A 28 25.82 -2.26 29.30
N SER A 29 24.66 -1.75 29.76
CA SER A 29 24.43 -0.63 30.68
C SER A 29 24.64 0.81 30.20
N SER A 30 23.56 1.59 30.23
CA SER A 30 23.39 2.61 31.27
C SER A 30 21.94 3.05 31.38
N ALA A 31 21.35 2.71 32.53
CA ALA A 31 20.11 3.30 33.01
C ALA A 31 20.40 4.74 33.45
N CYS A 32 19.69 5.72 32.89
CA CYS A 32 19.57 7.04 33.49
C CYS A 32 18.25 7.11 34.24
N THR A 33 18.35 6.80 35.53
CA THR A 33 17.36 7.05 36.56
C THR A 33 17.28 8.56 36.80
N GLY A 34 16.22 9.21 36.31
CA GLY A 34 15.87 10.58 36.67
C GLY A 34 14.66 10.58 37.60
N ARG A 35 14.90 10.64 38.92
CA ARG A 35 13.90 10.82 39.97
C ARG A 35 14.06 12.22 40.55
N LEU A 36 13.09 13.12 40.30
CA LEU A 36 12.70 14.25 41.16
C LEU A 36 11.18 14.42 40.96
N ALA A 37 10.32 14.00 41.89
CA ALA A 37 9.99 14.67 43.14
C ALA A 37 9.45 16.10 42.94
N ALA A 38 8.13 16.23 42.83
CA ALA A 38 7.40 17.40 43.32
C ALA A 38 5.98 16.98 43.66
N HIS A 39 5.77 16.76 44.96
CA HIS A 39 4.47 16.58 45.57
C HIS A 39 3.72 17.91 45.50
N ASN A 40 2.49 17.93 44.98
CA ASN A 40 1.59 19.06 45.19
C ASN A 40 0.42 18.61 46.06
N THR A 41 0.62 18.71 47.36
CA THR A 41 -0.44 18.66 48.37
C THR A 41 -1.18 19.98 48.37
N GLY A 42 -2.44 19.96 47.97
CA GLY A 42 -3.37 21.07 48.13
C GLY A 42 -4.70 20.57 48.67
N LEU A 43 -4.75 20.25 49.97
CA LEU A 43 -6.00 20.33 50.73
C LEU A 43 -6.52 21.77 50.64
N SER A 44 -7.83 21.96 50.54
CA SER A 44 -8.58 22.69 51.58
C SER A 44 -10.00 23.10 51.14
N ARG A 45 -10.94 22.74 52.02
CA ARG A 45 -12.20 23.43 52.37
C ARG A 45 -13.40 23.35 51.41
N ARG A 46 -14.19 22.31 51.70
CA ARG A 46 -15.63 22.38 52.03
C ARG A 46 -16.10 23.78 52.48
N ARG A 47 -17.19 24.27 51.88
CA ARG A 47 -18.24 25.04 52.59
C ARG A 47 -19.60 24.72 51.98
N VAL A 48 -20.35 23.91 52.72
CA VAL A 48 -21.80 23.71 52.61
C VAL A 48 -22.47 24.94 53.20
N TRP A 49 -23.40 25.57 52.47
CA TRP A 49 -24.38 26.50 53.00
C TRP A 49 -25.74 26.21 52.35
N LEU A 50 -26.65 25.59 53.11
CA LEU A 50 -28.10 25.79 52.95
C LEU A 50 -28.45 27.14 53.61
N PRO A 51 -29.48 27.85 53.13
CA PRO A 51 -30.72 27.82 53.91
C PRO A 51 -32.03 27.84 53.10
N LEU A 52 -33.07 27.61 53.89
CA LEU A 52 -34.51 27.53 53.65
C LEU A 52 -35.11 28.57 52.69
N GLY A 53 -36.22 28.16 52.07
CA GLY A 53 -36.97 28.88 51.07
C GLY A 53 -37.86 30.01 51.55
N VAL A 54 -38.50 30.65 50.57
CA VAL A 54 -39.67 31.53 50.73
C VAL A 54 -40.58 31.33 49.51
N ALA A 55 -41.87 31.26 49.79
CA ALA A 55 -42.96 30.99 48.88
C ALA A 55 -43.42 32.22 48.07
N ALA A 56 -44.13 31.90 46.99
CA ALA A 56 -45.21 32.65 46.34
C ALA A 56 -44.88 33.99 45.63
N LEU A 57 -45.17 34.03 44.34
CA LEU A 57 -46.24 34.86 43.74
C LEU A 57 -46.32 34.52 42.24
N LEU A 58 -47.41 33.86 41.82
CA LEU A 58 -47.73 33.58 40.42
C LEU A 58 -48.20 34.89 39.77
N SER A 59 -47.27 35.61 39.13
CA SER A 59 -47.63 36.69 38.22
C SER A 59 -47.46 36.19 36.79
N ALA A 60 -48.59 35.85 36.16
CA ALA A 60 -48.65 35.42 34.78
C ALA A 60 -48.43 36.63 33.85
N CYS A 61 -47.16 36.92 33.53
CA CYS A 61 -46.82 37.76 32.39
C CYS A 61 -46.92 36.91 31.12
N SER A 62 -48.04 37.03 30.41
CA SER A 62 -48.27 36.46 29.06
C SER A 62 -47.33 37.13 28.05
N SER A 63 -46.07 36.69 28.04
CA SER A 63 -45.10 37.02 27.00
C SER A 63 -45.33 36.07 25.84
N THR A 64 -46.01 36.54 24.80
CA THR A 64 -46.07 35.81 23.53
C THR A 64 -44.64 35.66 23.00
N PRO A 65 -44.15 34.44 22.73
CA PRO A 65 -42.86 34.29 22.09
C PRO A 65 -42.96 34.89 20.69
N VAL A 66 -42.18 35.96 20.44
CA VAL A 66 -41.95 36.45 19.09
C VAL A 66 -41.21 35.33 18.36
N MET A 67 -41.89 34.73 17.39
CA MET A 67 -41.32 33.71 16.51
C MET A 67 -40.39 34.43 15.54
N GLN A 68 -39.13 34.60 15.93
CA GLN A 68 -38.10 35.07 15.00
C GLN A 68 -37.85 33.96 13.97
N PRO A 69 -37.97 34.24 12.65
CA PRO A 69 -37.55 33.29 11.64
C PRO A 69 -36.06 33.00 11.85
N ALA A 70 -35.71 31.72 11.91
CA ALA A 70 -34.32 31.30 12.05
C ALA A 70 -33.48 31.94 10.94
N PRO A 71 -32.28 32.46 11.25
CA PRO A 71 -31.39 32.96 10.21
C PRO A 71 -31.12 31.83 9.20
N PRO A 72 -30.96 32.14 7.91
CA PRO A 72 -30.67 31.13 6.91
C PRO A 72 -29.39 30.39 7.33
N VAL A 73 -29.52 29.08 7.56
CA VAL A 73 -28.37 28.21 7.78
C VAL A 73 -27.59 28.22 6.48
N ILE A 74 -26.52 29.01 6.42
CA ILE A 74 -25.54 28.92 5.35
C ILE A 74 -24.84 27.58 5.58
N THR A 75 -25.31 26.55 4.90
CA THR A 75 -24.66 25.23 4.90
C THR A 75 -23.31 25.42 4.20
N LEU A 76 -22.26 25.62 5.00
CA LEU A 76 -20.89 25.59 4.49
C LEU A 76 -20.69 24.23 3.78
N PRO A 77 -20.16 24.20 2.55
CA PRO A 77 -19.81 22.95 1.91
C PRO A 77 -18.86 22.18 2.83
N PRO A 78 -19.02 20.85 2.97
CA PRO A 78 -18.13 20.06 3.81
C PRO A 78 -16.69 20.31 3.36
N PRO A 79 -15.74 20.46 4.31
CA PRO A 79 -14.35 20.66 3.94
C PRO A 79 -13.88 19.51 3.05
N PRO A 80 -13.07 19.76 2.01
CA PRO A 80 -12.52 18.70 1.19
C PRO A 80 -11.80 17.72 2.10
N THR A 81 -12.24 16.46 2.09
CA THR A 81 -11.60 15.38 2.83
C THR A 81 -10.22 15.16 2.23
N THR A 82 -9.21 15.79 2.83
CA THR A 82 -7.82 15.51 2.48
C THR A 82 -7.57 14.06 2.93
N PRO A 83 -7.22 13.13 2.01
CA PRO A 83 -6.95 11.76 2.41
C PRO A 83 -5.80 11.77 3.41
N SER A 84 -6.05 11.28 4.63
CA SER A 84 -5.01 11.13 5.63
C SER A 84 -4.00 10.10 5.13
N ARG A 85 -2.70 10.39 5.28
CA ARG A 85 -1.63 9.42 5.01
C ARG A 85 -1.88 8.20 5.90
N GLN A 86 -2.40 7.12 5.34
CA GLN A 86 -2.60 5.88 6.06
C GLN A 86 -1.28 5.12 6.04
N PRO A 87 -0.51 5.05 7.14
CA PRO A 87 0.81 4.37 7.14
C PRO A 87 0.70 2.86 6.89
N GLU A 88 -0.51 2.31 6.99
CA GLU A 88 -0.82 0.90 6.80
C GLU A 88 -1.02 0.51 5.34
N VAL A 89 -1.43 1.44 4.46
CA VAL A 89 -1.63 1.17 3.04
C VAL A 89 -0.73 2.06 2.19
N ALA A 90 -0.11 1.47 1.17
CA ALA A 90 0.62 2.23 0.15
C ALA A 90 -0.13 2.14 -1.17
N ALA A 91 -0.41 3.29 -1.77
CA ALA A 91 -0.97 3.38 -3.11
C ALA A 91 0.16 3.47 -4.14
N PHE A 92 -0.02 2.85 -5.30
CA PHE A 92 0.93 2.84 -6.40
C PHE A 92 0.22 3.17 -7.70
N ARG A 93 0.96 3.81 -8.60
CA ARG A 93 0.52 4.07 -9.97
C ARG A 93 1.62 3.66 -10.95
N ALA A 94 1.23 3.08 -12.07
CA ALA A 94 2.10 2.85 -13.21
C ALA A 94 1.42 3.35 -14.49
N VAL A 95 2.14 4.11 -15.31
CA VAL A 95 1.72 4.45 -16.68
C VAL A 95 2.40 3.49 -17.63
N LEU A 96 1.60 2.77 -18.42
CA LEU A 96 2.07 1.79 -19.39
C LEU A 96 2.13 2.42 -20.78
N ASN A 97 3.26 2.28 -21.45
CA ASN A 97 3.45 2.73 -22.83
C ASN A 97 4.58 1.93 -23.51
N GLY A 98 4.66 2.01 -24.84
CA GLY A 98 5.68 1.30 -25.63
C GLY A 98 7.10 1.87 -25.50
N HIS A 99 7.22 3.16 -25.18
CA HIS A 99 8.52 3.83 -24.98
C HIS A 99 9.25 3.33 -23.72
N SER A 100 8.50 2.94 -22.70
CA SER A 100 8.99 2.34 -21.47
C SER A 100 9.23 0.83 -21.58
N ALA A 101 8.83 0.17 -22.68
CA ALA A 101 9.10 -1.26 -22.89
C ALA A 101 10.59 -1.51 -23.16
N VAL A 102 11.03 -2.74 -22.86
CA VAL A 102 12.42 -3.18 -23.06
C VAL A 102 12.41 -4.54 -23.75
N PRO A 103 12.80 -4.64 -25.03
CA PRO A 103 13.18 -3.55 -25.93
C PRO A 103 12.06 -2.53 -26.14
N ARG A 104 12.42 -1.29 -26.46
CA ARG A 104 11.46 -0.24 -26.78
C ARG A 104 10.60 -0.64 -27.98
N THR A 105 9.32 -0.33 -27.93
CA THR A 105 8.37 -0.56 -29.03
C THR A 105 7.83 0.75 -29.59
N ASP A 106 7.40 0.71 -30.86
CA ASP A 106 6.70 1.82 -31.52
C ASP A 106 5.18 1.74 -31.30
N SER A 107 4.72 0.97 -30.31
CA SER A 107 3.29 0.82 -30.06
C SER A 107 2.67 2.13 -29.56
N PRO A 108 1.56 2.60 -30.16
CA PRO A 108 0.80 3.73 -29.65
C PRO A 108 -0.04 3.38 -28.42
N ALA A 109 0.02 2.12 -27.97
CA ALA A 109 -0.75 1.63 -26.84
C ALA A 109 -0.42 2.38 -25.55
N GLN A 110 -1.46 2.59 -24.76
CA GLN A 110 -1.40 3.29 -23.48
C GLN A 110 -2.16 2.50 -22.42
N GLY A 111 -1.72 2.61 -21.19
CA GLY A 111 -2.43 2.06 -20.06
C GLY A 111 -2.05 2.71 -18.74
N GLU A 112 -2.83 2.37 -17.74
CA GLU A 112 -2.65 2.80 -16.37
C GLU A 112 -2.98 1.64 -15.44
N LEU A 113 -2.12 1.45 -14.45
CA LEU A 113 -2.35 0.55 -13.33
C LEU A 113 -2.35 1.36 -12.04
N VAL A 114 -3.40 1.18 -11.25
CA VAL A 114 -3.47 1.66 -9.87
C VAL A 114 -3.49 0.45 -8.94
N ALA A 115 -2.70 0.50 -7.88
CA ALA A 115 -2.62 -0.58 -6.91
C ALA A 115 -2.57 -0.07 -5.48
N VAL A 116 -3.05 -0.89 -4.55
CA VAL A 116 -2.99 -0.63 -3.12
C VAL A 116 -2.42 -1.85 -2.43
N LEU A 117 -1.36 -1.65 -1.66
CA LEU A 117 -0.71 -2.66 -0.84
C LEU A 117 -1.09 -2.43 0.63
N ASN A 118 -1.66 -3.43 1.29
CA ASN A 118 -1.68 -3.46 2.75
C ASN A 118 -0.29 -3.88 3.27
N ARG A 119 0.41 -2.98 3.95
CA ARG A 119 1.78 -3.20 4.42
C ARG A 119 1.88 -4.23 5.54
N LYS A 120 0.82 -4.44 6.31
CA LYS A 120 0.76 -5.46 7.37
C LYS A 120 0.56 -6.85 6.77
N THR A 121 -0.50 -7.03 6.00
CA THR A 121 -0.88 -8.35 5.46
C THR A 121 -0.05 -8.74 4.25
N GLY A 122 0.37 -7.78 3.43
CA GLY A 122 1.01 -8.02 2.13
C GLY A 122 0.02 -8.22 0.99
N LEU A 123 -1.28 -8.00 1.22
CA LEU A 123 -2.29 -8.08 0.17
C LEU A 123 -2.13 -6.88 -0.77
N LEU A 124 -1.73 -7.16 -2.01
CA LEU A 124 -1.74 -6.21 -3.12
C LEU A 124 -3.06 -6.38 -3.88
N GLN A 125 -3.75 -5.28 -4.15
CA GLN A 125 -4.93 -5.22 -5.01
C GLN A 125 -4.67 -4.20 -6.11
N TRP A 126 -5.13 -4.46 -7.32
CA TRP A 126 -4.90 -3.55 -8.44
C TRP A 126 -6.09 -3.49 -9.39
N LYS A 127 -6.14 -2.39 -10.12
CA LYS A 127 -6.97 -2.18 -11.30
C LYS A 127 -6.07 -1.70 -12.43
N LEU A 128 -6.18 -2.37 -13.57
CA LEU A 128 -5.44 -2.10 -14.77
C LEU A 128 -6.43 -1.73 -15.88
N SER A 129 -6.10 -0.67 -16.63
CA SER A 129 -6.84 -0.25 -17.82
C SER A 129 -5.84 0.06 -18.92
N PHE A 130 -6.14 -0.38 -20.14
CA PHE A 130 -5.30 -0.15 -21.30
C PHE A 130 -6.14 -0.06 -22.58
N SER A 131 -5.55 0.50 -23.62
CA SER A 131 -6.15 0.63 -24.95
C SER A 131 -5.07 0.76 -26.02
N GLY A 132 -5.46 0.59 -27.29
CA GLY A 132 -4.56 0.79 -28.43
C GLY A 132 -3.49 -0.28 -28.62
N LEU A 133 -3.59 -1.42 -27.94
CA LEU A 133 -2.72 -2.57 -28.17
C LEU A 133 -2.88 -3.10 -29.60
N SER A 134 -1.79 -3.63 -30.15
CA SER A 134 -1.74 -4.19 -31.50
C SER A 134 -2.58 -5.45 -31.69
N GLY A 135 -3.05 -6.06 -30.61
CA GLY A 135 -3.93 -7.22 -30.61
C GLY A 135 -4.29 -7.65 -29.19
N PRO A 136 -4.92 -8.83 -29.02
CA PRO A 136 -5.26 -9.36 -27.71
C PRO A 136 -4.02 -9.58 -26.82
N VAL A 137 -4.15 -9.27 -25.53
CA VAL A 137 -3.11 -9.55 -24.54
C VAL A 137 -2.90 -11.07 -24.44
N ARG A 138 -1.66 -11.53 -24.62
CA ARG A 138 -1.31 -12.95 -24.42
C ARG A 138 -0.96 -13.23 -22.97
N LEU A 139 -0.19 -12.34 -22.34
CA LEU A 139 0.19 -12.42 -20.94
C LEU A 139 0.31 -11.01 -20.35
N GLY A 140 -0.24 -10.82 -19.16
CA GLY A 140 0.12 -9.70 -18.29
C GLY A 140 0.86 -10.21 -17.07
N SER A 141 1.97 -9.57 -16.71
CA SER A 141 2.76 -9.95 -15.54
C SER A 141 3.37 -8.74 -14.84
N PHE A 142 3.48 -8.83 -13.52
CA PHE A 142 4.38 -8.01 -12.73
C PHE A 142 5.75 -8.68 -12.64
N HIS A 143 6.81 -7.88 -12.70
CA HIS A 143 8.19 -8.32 -12.69
C HIS A 143 8.98 -7.62 -11.58
N SER A 144 9.94 -8.33 -10.98
CA SER A 144 10.79 -7.81 -9.89
C SER A 144 12.00 -8.72 -9.63
N PRO A 145 13.12 -8.17 -9.13
CA PRO A 145 13.43 -6.75 -9.04
C PRO A 145 13.89 -6.21 -10.40
N GLY A 146 13.33 -5.08 -10.84
CA GLY A 146 13.77 -4.41 -12.06
C GLY A 146 13.52 -2.91 -12.00
N MET A 147 14.59 -2.14 -12.17
CA MET A 147 14.52 -0.68 -12.36
C MET A 147 14.16 -0.34 -13.80
N SER A 148 14.03 0.96 -14.08
CA SER A 148 13.85 1.43 -15.47
C SER A 148 14.94 0.83 -16.37
N ASP A 149 14.53 0.32 -17.53
CA ASP A 149 15.39 -0.33 -18.52
C ASP A 149 15.93 -1.74 -18.19
N GLU A 150 15.68 -2.28 -16.98
CA GLU A 150 16.07 -3.65 -16.61
C GLU A 150 14.97 -4.68 -16.87
N VAL A 151 15.35 -5.89 -17.30
CA VAL A 151 14.44 -7.03 -17.44
C VAL A 151 14.57 -7.94 -16.22
N ALA A 152 13.44 -8.25 -15.60
CA ALA A 152 13.36 -9.09 -14.41
C ALA A 152 12.42 -10.29 -14.62
N ALA A 153 12.54 -11.30 -13.77
CA ALA A 153 11.63 -12.45 -13.79
C ALA A 153 10.20 -12.04 -13.39
N PRO A 154 9.15 -12.69 -13.93
CA PRO A 154 7.78 -12.46 -13.51
C PRO A 154 7.59 -12.97 -12.07
N VAL A 155 6.96 -12.15 -11.23
CA VAL A 155 6.70 -12.45 -9.82
C VAL A 155 5.22 -12.64 -9.50
N VAL A 156 4.33 -12.00 -10.27
CA VAL A 156 2.88 -12.15 -10.17
C VAL A 156 2.28 -12.12 -11.57
N SER A 157 1.48 -13.12 -11.91
CA SER A 157 0.74 -13.15 -13.19
C SER A 157 -0.59 -12.43 -13.06
N LEU A 158 -0.94 -11.58 -14.03
CA LEU A 158 -2.28 -11.02 -14.21
C LEU A 158 -3.20 -11.97 -15.00
N GLY A 159 -2.67 -13.09 -15.51
CA GLY A 159 -3.38 -14.08 -16.29
C GLY A 159 -3.13 -13.99 -17.80
N ARG A 160 -3.82 -14.87 -18.53
CA ARG A 160 -3.82 -14.91 -20.00
C ARG A 160 -5.07 -14.22 -20.50
N SER A 161 -5.02 -13.58 -21.67
CA SER A 161 -6.18 -12.92 -22.27
C SER A 161 -6.81 -11.86 -21.34
N VAL A 162 -5.97 -11.05 -20.70
CA VAL A 162 -6.42 -9.96 -19.83
C VAL A 162 -7.25 -8.97 -20.65
N LEU A 163 -8.42 -8.59 -20.15
CA LEU A 163 -9.32 -7.62 -20.77
C LEU A 163 -9.25 -6.29 -20.01
N SER A 164 -9.55 -5.19 -20.69
CA SER A 164 -9.57 -3.84 -20.08
C SER A 164 -11.01 -3.40 -19.82
N PRO A 165 -11.35 -2.88 -18.63
CA PRO A 165 -10.53 -2.87 -17.41
C PRO A 165 -10.43 -4.28 -16.77
N SER A 166 -9.31 -4.55 -16.10
CA SER A 166 -9.10 -5.75 -15.29
C SER A 166 -8.77 -5.41 -13.85
N GLU A 167 -9.23 -6.25 -12.92
CA GLU A 167 -8.91 -6.14 -11.50
C GLU A 167 -8.27 -7.44 -11.02
N GLY A 168 -7.45 -7.35 -9.98
CA GLY A 168 -6.79 -8.51 -9.41
C GLY A 168 -6.25 -8.26 -8.02
N ARG A 169 -5.82 -9.35 -7.39
CA ARG A 169 -5.20 -9.33 -6.07
C ARG A 169 -4.20 -10.46 -5.91
N ALA A 170 -3.15 -10.23 -5.12
CA ALA A 170 -2.15 -11.23 -4.79
C ALA A 170 -1.61 -11.02 -3.38
N MET A 171 -1.25 -12.11 -2.71
CA MET A 171 -0.51 -12.06 -1.45
C MET A 171 0.98 -11.99 -1.77
N LEU A 172 1.65 -10.91 -1.32
CA LEU A 172 3.08 -10.73 -1.56
C LEU A 172 3.92 -11.34 -0.44
N THR A 173 5.00 -12.03 -0.84
CA THR A 173 6.05 -12.44 0.10
C THR A 173 6.75 -11.22 0.71
N PRO A 174 7.43 -11.36 1.86
CA PRO A 174 8.17 -10.25 2.47
C PRO A 174 9.20 -9.62 1.51
N LYS A 175 9.90 -10.44 0.71
CA LYS A 175 10.84 -9.95 -0.30
C LYS A 175 10.13 -9.15 -1.39
N GLN A 176 9.08 -9.71 -1.99
CA GLN A 176 8.28 -9.04 -3.02
C GLN A 176 7.74 -7.69 -2.55
N ARG A 177 7.28 -7.62 -1.30
CA ARG A 177 6.80 -6.40 -0.66
C ARG A 177 7.90 -5.35 -0.53
N SER A 178 9.09 -5.76 -0.11
CA SER A 178 10.26 -4.88 -0.01
C SER A 178 10.65 -4.34 -1.38
N ASP A 179 10.73 -5.21 -2.39
CA ASP A 179 11.09 -4.81 -3.75
C ASP A 179 10.05 -3.82 -4.33
N LEU A 180 8.75 -4.02 -4.08
CA LEU A 180 7.67 -3.11 -4.50
C LEU A 180 7.79 -1.75 -3.82
N LEU A 181 8.02 -1.73 -2.50
CA LEU A 181 8.22 -0.50 -1.73
C LEU A 181 9.51 0.24 -2.14
N ALA A 182 10.50 -0.48 -2.67
CA ALA A 182 11.70 0.10 -3.26
C ALA A 182 11.50 0.62 -4.69
N GLY A 183 10.31 0.45 -5.28
CA GLY A 183 10.01 0.89 -6.64
C GLY A 183 10.62 -0.01 -7.72
N GLN A 184 11.02 -1.24 -7.39
CA GLN A 184 11.67 -2.20 -8.30
C GLN A 184 10.65 -3.12 -9.02
N TRP A 185 9.40 -2.68 -9.12
CA TRP A 185 8.32 -3.42 -9.75
C TRP A 185 7.85 -2.71 -11.00
N TYR A 186 7.64 -3.49 -12.06
CA TYR A 186 6.96 -3.01 -13.26
C TYR A 186 5.93 -4.03 -13.73
N VAL A 187 4.91 -3.54 -14.43
CA VAL A 187 3.93 -4.35 -15.15
C VAL A 187 4.28 -4.35 -16.63
N ASN A 188 4.17 -5.50 -17.27
CA ASN A 188 4.37 -5.68 -18.71
C ASN A 188 3.17 -6.43 -19.30
N LEU A 189 2.69 -5.98 -20.46
CA LEU A 189 1.65 -6.66 -21.25
C LEU A 189 2.25 -7.09 -22.58
N THR A 190 2.15 -8.38 -22.89
CA THR A 190 2.63 -8.95 -24.15
C THR A 190 1.47 -9.22 -25.10
N THR A 191 1.74 -9.11 -26.40
CA THR A 191 0.80 -9.46 -27.47
C THR A 191 1.49 -10.38 -28.48
N ALA A 192 0.76 -10.80 -29.52
CA ALA A 192 1.36 -11.61 -30.58
C ALA A 192 2.43 -10.85 -31.38
N ARG A 193 2.27 -9.54 -31.55
CA ARG A 193 3.22 -8.69 -32.28
C ARG A 193 4.45 -8.34 -31.44
N TYR A 194 4.28 -8.23 -30.13
CA TYR A 194 5.36 -7.88 -29.20
C TYR A 194 5.46 -8.94 -28.08
N PRO A 195 6.16 -10.06 -28.34
CA PRO A 195 6.28 -11.17 -27.38
C PRO A 195 7.12 -10.81 -26.14
N GLU A 196 8.10 -9.92 -26.27
CA GLU A 196 8.94 -9.42 -25.16
C GLU A 196 8.24 -8.37 -24.28
N GLY A 197 7.11 -7.83 -24.76
CA GLY A 197 6.37 -6.77 -24.09
C GLY A 197 5.98 -5.67 -25.06
N GLU A 198 4.68 -5.43 -25.22
CA GLU A 198 4.18 -4.32 -26.01
C GLU A 198 4.26 -3.01 -25.24
N VAL A 199 3.82 -3.03 -23.98
CA VAL A 199 3.81 -1.87 -23.08
C VAL A 199 4.32 -2.25 -21.71
N ARG A 200 5.06 -1.33 -21.09
CA ARG A 200 5.58 -1.46 -19.73
C ARG A 200 5.29 -0.21 -18.91
N GLY A 201 5.06 -0.39 -17.61
CA GLY A 201 4.93 0.71 -16.65
C GLY A 201 5.57 0.37 -15.30
N GLN A 202 6.41 1.27 -14.79
CA GLN A 202 7.01 1.14 -13.45
C GLN A 202 5.98 1.51 -12.37
N LEU A 203 5.89 0.72 -11.30
CA LEU A 203 5.02 1.00 -10.16
C LEU A 203 5.69 2.01 -9.22
N ILE A 204 5.13 3.21 -9.15
CA ILE A 204 5.63 4.30 -8.32
C ILE A 204 4.68 4.52 -7.14
N GLU A 205 5.22 4.56 -5.92
CA GLU A 205 4.44 4.86 -4.70
C GLU A 205 3.89 6.30 -4.77
N GLN A 206 2.59 6.44 -4.52
CA GLN A 206 1.90 7.73 -4.44
C GLN A 206 1.99 8.23 -3.00
N ARG A 207 2.61 9.40 -2.77
CA ARG A 207 2.97 9.91 -1.43
C ARG A 207 2.31 11.21 -1.04
#